data_AF-A0A289ZXS0-F1
#
_entry.id   AF-A0A289ZXS0-F1
#
_cell.length_a   1.000
_cell.length_b   1.000
_cell.length_c   1.000
_cell.angle_alpha   90.00
_cell.angle_beta   90.00
_cell.angle_gamma   90.00
#
_symmetry.space_group_name_H-M   'P 1'
#
loop_
_entity.id
_entity.type
_entity.pdbx_description
1 polymer ?
#
loop_
_entity_poly.entity_id
_entity_poly.type
_entity_poly.pdbx_seq_one_letter_code
_entity_poly.pdbx_strand_id
1 'polypeptide(L)'
;CAKAGFNYEIIQDLGSGMNYYKKGLTKLLNLILEGQVKRLVITHKDRLLRFGAELVFAICEAKEVEVIIINKGDENIKFEEELAKDVLEIITVFSARL
;
A
#
# COMPACT_ATOMS: atom_id res chain seq x y z
N CYS A 1 -3.75 10.48 -12.84
CA CYS A 1 -2.42 10.52 -13.47
C CYS A 1 -2.47 11.10 -14.88
N ALA A 2 -3.11 10.43 -15.86
CA ALA A 2 -3.20 10.95 -17.24
C ALA A 2 -3.77 12.39 -17.34
N LYS A 3 -4.88 12.69 -16.65
CA LYS A 3 -5.46 14.05 -16.59
C LYS A 3 -4.51 15.11 -16.01
N ALA A 4 -3.55 14.70 -15.19
CA ALA A 4 -2.54 15.59 -14.59
C ALA A 4 -1.24 15.62 -15.42
N GLY A 5 -1.20 14.97 -16.59
CA GLY A 5 -0.02 14.94 -17.47
C GLY A 5 1.13 14.06 -16.97
N PHE A 6 0.89 13.18 -16.00
CA PHE A 6 1.94 12.31 -15.47
C PHE A 6 2.14 11.11 -16.39
N ASN A 7 3.41 10.78 -16.70
CA ASN A 7 3.76 9.44 -17.14
C ASN A 7 3.75 8.51 -15.91
N TYR A 8 3.11 7.35 -16.00
CA TYR A 8 2.90 6.49 -14.85
C TYR A 8 2.94 5.01 -15.22
N GLU A 9 3.36 4.21 -14.26
CA GLU A 9 3.21 2.76 -14.27
C GLU A 9 2.16 2.38 -13.22
N ILE A 10 1.31 1.39 -13.54
CA ILE A 10 0.37 0.82 -12.58
C ILE A 10 1.01 -0.41 -11.95
N ILE A 11 1.16 -0.40 -10.63
CA ILE A 11 1.54 -1.59 -9.85
C ILE A 11 0.28 -2.12 -9.17
N GLN A 12 -0.01 -3.40 -9.38
CA GLN A 12 -1.16 -4.10 -8.78
C GLN A 12 -0.67 -5.39 -8.12
N ASP A 13 -1.20 -5.68 -6.95
CA ASP A 13 -0.99 -6.93 -6.24
C ASP A 13 -2.33 -7.53 -5.80
N LEU A 14 -2.35 -8.85 -5.68
CA LEU A 14 -3.45 -9.61 -5.09
C LEU A 14 -2.99 -10.19 -3.75
N GLY A 15 -3.80 -10.03 -2.71
CA GLY A 15 -3.54 -10.59 -1.38
C GLY A 15 -3.86 -9.59 -0.26
N SER A 16 -3.77 -10.08 0.98
CA SER A 16 -4.05 -9.30 2.19
C SER A 16 -3.18 -8.02 2.29
N GLY A 17 -3.74 -6.97 2.90
CA GLY A 17 -3.01 -5.78 3.30
C GLY A 17 -1.89 -6.06 4.30
N MET A 18 -1.95 -7.21 4.98
CA MET A 18 -0.95 -7.73 5.93
C MET A 18 0.23 -8.45 5.26
N ASN A 19 0.15 -8.77 3.97
CA ASN A 19 1.24 -9.46 3.27
C ASN A 19 2.34 -8.48 2.83
N TYR A 20 3.54 -8.60 3.40
CA TYR A 20 4.71 -7.79 3.06
C TYR A 20 5.54 -8.35 1.89
N TYR A 21 5.26 -9.57 1.43
CA TYR A 21 6.02 -10.26 0.38
C TYR A 21 5.37 -10.13 -1.02
N LYS A 22 4.45 -9.16 -1.19
CA LYS A 22 3.79 -8.90 -2.46
C LYS A 22 4.80 -8.41 -3.50
N LYS A 23 4.76 -8.98 -4.71
CA LYS A 23 5.76 -8.71 -5.76
C LYS A 23 5.74 -7.24 -6.18
N GLY A 24 4.56 -6.64 -6.30
CA GLY A 24 4.40 -5.23 -6.61
C GLY A 24 4.92 -4.31 -5.51
N LEU A 25 4.69 -4.64 -4.23
CA LEU A 25 5.29 -3.91 -3.10
C LEU A 25 6.82 -3.93 -3.15
N THR A 26 7.44 -5.10 -3.34
CA THR A 26 8.90 -5.21 -3.47
C THR A 26 9.42 -4.40 -4.66
N LYS A 27 8.74 -4.48 -5.80
CA LYS A 27 9.08 -3.68 -6.99
C LYS A 27 8.99 -2.18 -6.69
N LEU A 28 7.90 -1.71 -6.07
CA LEU A 28 7.70 -0.31 -5.72
C LEU A 28 8.83 0.20 -4.83
N LEU A 29 9.18 -0.55 -3.78
CA LEU A 29 10.26 -0.17 -2.87
C LEU A 29 11.60 -0.05 -3.58
N ASN A 30 11.94 -1.01 -4.45
CA ASN A 30 13.17 -0.95 -5.23
C ASN A 30 13.20 0.30 -6.14
N LEU A 31 12.11 0.58 -6.86
CA LEU A 31 12.03 1.76 -7.72
C LEU A 31 12.18 3.07 -6.93
N ILE A 32 11.61 3.16 -5.71
CA ILE A 32 11.79 4.32 -4.82
C ILE A 32 13.24 4.42 -4.36
N LEU A 33 13.85 3.32 -3.94
CA LEU A 33 15.23 3.29 -3.43
C LEU A 33 16.25 3.66 -4.52
N GLU A 34 16.00 3.24 -5.76
CA GLU A 34 16.79 3.56 -6.95
C GLU A 34 16.54 4.97 -7.50
N GLY A 35 15.61 5.74 -6.92
CA GLY A 35 15.30 7.11 -7.36
C GLY A 35 14.54 7.18 -8.69
N GLN A 36 13.91 6.09 -9.11
CA GLN A 36 13.16 5.99 -10.37
C GLN A 36 11.69 6.42 -10.22
N VAL A 37 11.24 6.68 -8.99
CA VAL A 37 9.88 7.14 -8.68
C VAL A 37 9.93 8.58 -8.21
N LYS A 38 9.25 9.47 -8.91
CA LYS A 38 9.06 10.86 -8.46
C LYS A 38 7.82 11.01 -7.57
N ARG A 39 6.82 10.17 -7.79
CA ARG A 39 5.52 10.28 -7.12
C ARG A 39 4.86 8.93 -6.93
N LEU A 40 4.40 8.67 -5.71
CA LEU A 40 3.53 7.55 -5.36
C LEU A 40 2.08 8.05 -5.32
N VAL A 41 1.21 7.45 -6.11
CA VAL A 41 -0.22 7.78 -6.13
C VAL A 41 -1.03 6.58 -5.69
N ILE A 42 -1.80 6.72 -4.61
CA ILE A 42 -2.68 5.67 -4.07
C ILE A 42 -4.07 6.23 -3.82
N THR A 43 -5.08 5.36 -3.72
CA THR A 43 -6.46 5.80 -3.41
C THR A 43 -6.67 5.98 -1.91
N HIS A 44 -6.27 5.00 -1.11
CA HIS A 44 -6.30 5.04 0.35
C HIS A 44 -5.02 4.46 0.92
N LYS A 45 -4.65 4.88 2.14
CA LYS A 45 -3.45 4.40 2.85
C LYS A 45 -3.42 2.86 2.97
N ASP A 46 -4.56 2.28 3.32
CA ASP A 46 -4.70 0.83 3.55
C ASP A 46 -4.54 -0.02 2.28
N ARG A 47 -4.60 0.59 1.08
CA ARG A 47 -4.35 -0.11 -0.18
C ARG A 47 -2.87 -0.43 -0.41
N LEU A 48 -1.97 0.21 0.35
CA LEU A 48 -0.54 -0.08 0.31
C LEU A 48 -0.21 -1.24 1.27
N LEU A 49 -0.46 -1.01 2.55
CA LEU A 49 -0.27 -1.95 3.65
C LEU A 49 -1.31 -1.65 4.73
N ARG A 50 -1.80 -2.67 5.43
CA ARG A 50 -2.70 -2.48 6.57
C ARG A 50 -1.96 -1.89 7.77
N PHE A 51 -0.74 -2.37 8.03
CA PHE A 51 0.17 -1.80 9.03
C PHE A 51 1.54 -1.51 8.42
N GLY A 52 2.19 -0.43 8.87
CA GLY A 52 3.53 -0.06 8.42
C GLY A 52 3.58 0.70 7.09
N ALA A 53 2.43 1.21 6.59
CA ALA A 53 2.41 2.12 5.46
C ALA A 53 3.21 3.40 5.73
N GLU A 54 3.24 3.84 6.99
CA GLU A 54 4.02 4.98 7.48
C GLU A 54 5.52 4.80 7.25
N LEU A 55 6.03 3.56 7.36
CA LEU A 55 7.44 3.27 7.06
C LEU A 55 7.73 3.49 5.57
N VAL A 56 6.81 3.08 4.70
CA VAL A 56 6.93 3.32 3.26
C VAL A 56 6.88 4.82 2.95
N PHE A 57 6.01 5.57 3.63
CA PHE A 57 5.94 7.03 3.47
C PHE A 57 7.19 7.75 4.00
N ALA A 58 7.78 7.29 5.10
CA ALA A 58 9.05 7.81 5.59
C ALA A 58 10.20 7.56 4.58
N ILE A 59 10.21 6.40 3.92
CA ILE A 59 11.17 6.13 2.84
C ILE A 59 10.92 7.05 1.65
N CYS A 60 9.64 7.28 1.29
CA CYS A 60 9.28 8.23 0.23
C CYS A 60 9.80 9.64 0.56
N GLU A 61 9.57 10.12 1.78
CA GLU A 61 10.06 11.42 2.25
C GLU A 61 11.59 11.51 2.18
N ALA A 62 12.29 10.50 2.69
CA ALA A 62 13.76 10.43 2.64
C ALA A 62 14.33 10.37 1.20
N LYS A 63 13.51 9.95 0.23
CA LYS A 63 13.85 9.88 -1.19
C LYS A 63 13.22 10.99 -2.02
N GLU A 64 12.64 12.00 -1.38
CA GLU A 64 11.96 13.14 -2.01
C GLU A 64 10.84 12.72 -3.00
N VAL A 65 10.19 11.59 -2.72
CA VAL A 65 9.06 11.08 -3.48
C VAL A 65 7.77 11.68 -2.95
N GLU A 66 7.03 12.38 -3.81
CA GLU A 66 5.73 12.95 -3.44
C GLU A 66 4.67 11.85 -3.30
N VAL A 67 3.93 11.85 -2.18
CA VAL A 67 2.83 10.91 -1.95
C VAL A 67 1.50 11.62 -2.16
N ILE A 68 0.69 11.14 -3.10
CA ILE A 68 -0.67 11.64 -3.36
C ILE A 68 -1.70 10.56 -3.01
N ILE A 69 -2.60 10.88 -2.09
CA ILE A 69 -3.71 10.00 -1.69
C ILE A 69 -5.01 10.56 -2.27
N ILE A 70 -5.60 9.82 -3.23
CA ILE A 70 -6.83 10.18 -3.91
C ILE A 70 -8.00 9.53 -3.16
N ASN A 71 -8.43 10.14 -2.06
CA ASN A 71 -9.60 9.68 -1.32
C ASN A 71 -10.84 9.73 -2.24
N LYS A 72 -11.30 8.56 -2.68
CA LYS A 72 -12.63 8.40 -3.28
C LYS A 72 -13.52 7.72 -2.24
N GLY A 73 -14.52 8.45 -1.75
CA GLY A 73 -15.55 7.87 -0.88
C GLY A 73 -16.35 6.80 -1.62
N ASP A 74 -17.01 5.94 -0.83
CA ASP A 74 -17.86 4.78 -1.18
C ASP A 74 -17.20 3.40 -1.35
N GLU A 75 -16.29 3.00 -0.45
CA GLU A 75 -15.83 1.60 -0.30
C GLU A 75 -16.14 0.97 1.08
N ASN A 76 -17.00 1.58 1.90
CA ASN A 76 -17.18 1.21 3.32
C ASN A 76 -17.56 -0.27 3.54
N ILE A 77 -18.42 -0.86 2.69
CA ILE A 77 -18.87 -2.25 2.87
C ILE A 77 -17.72 -3.25 2.62
N LYS A 78 -16.87 -3.02 1.61
CA LYS A 78 -15.72 -3.88 1.33
C LYS A 78 -14.62 -3.71 2.38
N PHE A 79 -14.51 -2.52 2.94
CA PHE A 79 -13.53 -2.21 3.98
C PHE A 79 -13.78 -2.99 5.27
N GLU A 80 -15.04 -3.06 5.73
CA GLU A 80 -15.40 -3.81 6.95
C GLU A 80 -15.12 -5.31 6.80
N GLU A 81 -15.44 -5.89 5.65
CA GLU A 81 -15.15 -7.31 5.36
C GLU A 81 -13.64 -7.60 5.31
N GLU A 82 -12.84 -6.72 4.69
CA GLU A 82 -11.38 -6.84 4.71
C GLU A 82 -10.81 -6.69 6.12
N LEU A 83 -11.32 -5.75 6.92
CA LEU A 83 -10.89 -5.56 8.30
C LEU A 83 -11.17 -6.78 9.17
N ALA A 84 -12.35 -7.39 9.03
CA ALA A 84 -12.70 -8.62 9.74
C ALA A 84 -11.74 -9.78 9.39
N LYS A 85 -11.36 -9.89 8.10
CA LYS A 85 -10.37 -10.88 7.65
C LYS A 85 -9.00 -10.64 8.26
N ASP A 86 -8.55 -9.38 8.30
CA ASP A 86 -7.25 -9.04 8.88
C ASP A 86 -7.20 -9.35 10.39
N VAL A 87 -8.29 -9.11 11.12
CA VAL A 87 -8.39 -9.48 12.55
C VAL A 87 -8.31 -11.01 12.72
N LEU A 88 -9.03 -11.78 11.90
CA LEU A 88 -8.96 -13.24 11.94
C LEU A 88 -7.57 -13.76 11.60
N GLU A 89 -6.88 -13.14 10.65
CA GLU A 89 -5.49 -13.47 10.27
C GLU A 89 -4.54 -13.22 11.45
N ILE A 90 -4.67 -12.08 12.14
CA ILE A 90 -3.90 -11.78 13.36
C ILE A 90 -4.15 -12.85 14.43
N ILE A 91 -5.42 -13.12 14.77
CA ILE A 91 -5.77 -14.11 15.79
C ILE A 91 -5.17 -15.48 15.43
N THR A 92 -5.30 -15.90 14.18
CA THR A 92 -4.77 -17.20 13.71
C THR A 92 -3.26 -17.29 13.89
N VAL A 93 -2.52 -16.24 13.52
CA VAL A 93 -1.05 -16.21 13.67
C VAL A 93 -0.63 -16.26 15.14
N PHE A 94 -1.32 -15.52 16.02
CA PHE A 94 -1.03 -15.54 17.45
C PHE A 94 -1.41 -16.87 18.10
N SER A 95 -2.57 -17.44 17.77
CA SER A 95 -3.02 -18.74 18.29
C SER A 95 -2.15 -19.91 17.83
N ALA A 96 -1.58 -19.87 16.63
CA ALA A 96 -0.65 -20.90 16.16
C ALA A 96 0.74 -20.83 16.82
N ARG A 97 1.05 -19.73 17.51
CA ARG A 97 2.34 -19.50 18.20
C ARG A 97 2.27 -19.66 19.72
N LEU A 98 1.06 -19.79 20.28
CA LEU A 98 0.78 -20.13 21.68
C LEU A 98 0.63 -21.65 21.82
#